data_AF-A0ABD5S1E7-F1
#
_entry.id   AF-A0ABD5S1E7-F1
#
_cell.length_a   1.000
_cell.length_b   1.000
_cell.length_c   1.000
_cell.angle_alpha   90.00
_cell.angle_beta   90.00
_cell.angle_gamma   90.00
#
_symmetry.space_group_name_H-M   'P 1'
#
loop_
_entity.id
_entity.type
_entity.pdbx_description
1 polymer ?
#
loop_
_entity_poly.entity_id
_entity_poly.type
_entity_poly.pdbx_seq_one_letter_code
_entity_poly.pdbx_strand_id
1 'polypeptide(L)' 'MKAIKDSVHDHITLDPVAADLVDTPAFQRLRHIKQLSTVRLVYPSASHTRFEHSLGVYHLADRALSHLAVDDDAAAH' A
#
# COMPACT_ATOMS: atom_id res chain seq x y z
N MET A 1 -16.66 1.14 -2.96
CA MET A 1 -15.18 1.29 -2.94
C MET A 1 -14.77 1.96 -1.64
N LYS A 2 -13.91 1.31 -0.85
CA LYS A 2 -13.35 1.86 0.38
C LYS A 2 -12.09 2.64 -0.02
N ALA A 3 -12.18 3.96 -0.07
CA ALA A 3 -11.03 4.82 -0.33
C ALA A 3 -10.28 5.07 0.99
N ILE A 4 -8.96 4.91 0.97
CA ILE A 4 -8.09 5.22 2.10
C ILE A 4 -7.41 6.56 1.83
N LYS A 5 -7.49 7.46 2.81
CA LYS A 5 -6.76 8.73 2.80
C LYS A 5 -5.27 8.47 3.02
N ASP A 6 -4.44 8.92 2.11
CA ASP A 6 -2.99 8.82 2.16
C ASP A 6 -2.33 10.20 2.07
N SER A 7 -1.21 10.41 2.76
CA SER A 7 -0.53 11.71 2.78
C SER A 7 0.29 12.01 1.52
N VAL A 8 0.61 11.00 0.70
CA VAL A 8 1.45 11.13 -0.50
C VAL A 8 0.60 11.08 -1.77
N HIS A 9 -0.36 10.16 -1.81
CA HIS A 9 -1.21 9.86 -2.97
C HIS A 9 -2.66 10.36 -2.82
N ASP A 10 -2.96 11.06 -1.73
CA ASP A 10 -4.28 11.62 -1.37
C ASP A 10 -5.37 10.57 -1.13
N HIS A 11 -5.86 9.89 -2.17
CA HIS A 11 -6.86 8.82 -2.05
C HIS A 11 -6.41 7.57 -2.80
N ILE A 12 -6.24 6.48 -2.05
CA ILE A 12 -5.95 5.16 -2.59
C ILE A 12 -7.25 4.36 -2.60
N THR A 13 -7.66 3.92 -3.78
CA THR A 13 -8.84 3.05 -3.93
C THR A 13 -8.40 1.61 -4.02
N LEU A 14 -9.02 0.75 -3.21
CA LEU A 14 -8.76 -0.70 -3.23
C LEU A 14 -9.86 -1.43 -4.00
N ASP A 15 -9.46 -2.37 -4.84
CA ASP A 15 -10.35 -3.42 -5.35
C ASP A 15 -10.79 -4.37 -4.21
N PRO A 16 -11.82 -5.22 -4.42
CA PRO A 16 -12.32 -6.11 -3.38
C PRO A 16 -11.28 -7.08 -2.81
N VAL A 17 -10.43 -7.67 -3.66
CA VAL A 17 -9.41 -8.64 -3.23
C VAL A 17 -8.34 -7.93 -2.40
N ALA A 18 -7.89 -6.76 -2.85
CA ALA A 18 -6.95 -5.94 -2.09
C ALA A 18 -7.54 -5.50 -0.75
N ALA A 19 -8.82 -5.12 -0.71
CA ALA A 19 -9.50 -4.75 0.53
C ALA A 19 -9.54 -5.91 1.54
N ASP A 20 -9.90 -7.11 1.10
CA ASP A 20 -9.93 -8.31 1.93
C ASP A 20 -8.53 -8.68 2.44
N LEU A 21 -7.50 -8.59 1.59
CA LEU A 21 -6.10 -8.83 1.96
C LEU A 21 -5.61 -7.82 3.00
N VAL A 22 -5.93 -6.54 2.83
CA VAL A 22 -5.55 -5.47 3.77
C VAL A 22 -6.16 -5.73 5.15
N ASP A 23 -7.39 -6.24 5.23
CA ASP A 23 -8.08 -6.50 6.49
C ASP A 23 -7.61 -7.81 7.19
N THR A 24 -6.66 -8.56 6.60
CA THR A 24 -6.06 -9.74 7.27
C THR A 24 -5.14 -9.36 8.43
N PRO A 25 -5.00 -10.22 9.47
CA PRO A 25 -4.03 -10.00 10.55
C PRO A 25 -2.58 -9.88 10.06
N ALA A 26 -2.22 -10.62 9.02
CA ALA A 26 -0.87 -10.62 8.46
C ALA A 26 -0.49 -9.24 7.88
N PHE A 27 -1.43 -8.59 7.16
CA PHE A 27 -1.23 -7.26 6.61
C PHE A 27 -1.37 -6.16 7.67
N GLN A 28 -2.36 -6.26 8.57
CA GLN A 28 -2.54 -5.31 9.68
C GLN A 28 -1.31 -5.25 10.62
N ARG A 29 -0.54 -6.35 10.75
CA ARG A 29 0.75 -6.38 11.46
C ARG A 29 1.71 -5.27 11.01
N LEU A 30 1.67 -4.89 9.73
CA LEU A 30 2.56 -3.87 9.17
C LEU A 30 2.41 -2.50 9.84
N ARG A 31 1.27 -2.23 10.52
CA ARG A 31 1.05 -1.00 11.32
C ARG A 31 2.02 -0.86 12.48
N HIS A 32 2.64 -1.95 12.90
CA HIS A 32 3.55 -1.99 14.04
C HIS A 32 5.03 -2.04 13.62
N ILE A 33 5.31 -2.10 12.31
CA ILE A 33 6.68 -2.17 11.78
C ILE A 33 7.06 -0.81 11.20
N LYS A 34 7.99 -0.10 11.84
CA LYS A 34 8.46 1.20 11.36
C LYS A 34 9.22 1.04 10.05
N GLN A 35 8.92 1.90 9.07
CA GLN A 35 9.59 1.87 7.76
C GLN A 35 11.09 2.08 7.91
N LEU A 36 11.49 3.03 8.76
CA LEU A 36 12.89 3.41 8.98
C LEU A 36 13.43 2.99 10.36
N SER A 37 12.80 2.01 11.03
CA SER A 37 13.28 1.45 12.30
C SER A 37 13.69 2.54 13.33
N THR A 38 14.94 2.53 13.78
CA THR A 38 15.50 3.45 14.80
C THR A 38 15.72 4.87 14.31
N VAL A 39 15.60 5.17 13.02
CA VAL A 39 15.72 6.55 12.49
C VAL A 39 14.70 7.48 13.16
N ARG A 40 13.54 6.94 13.57
CA ARG A 40 12.53 7.69 14.33
C ARG A 40 13.05 8.29 15.65
N LEU A 41 14.09 7.69 16.25
CA LEU A 41 14.70 8.18 17.49
C LEU A 41 15.52 9.47 17.28
N VAL A 42 15.93 9.74 16.04
CA VAL A 42 16.64 10.96 15.63
C VAL A 42 15.71 11.93 14.91
N TYR A 43 14.79 11.39 14.09
CA TYR A 43 13.81 12.15 13.33
C TYR A 43 12.39 11.76 13.77
N PRO A 44 11.77 12.49 14.72
CA PRO A 44 10.46 12.11 15.27
C PRO A 44 9.33 12.04 14.21
N SER A 45 9.46 12.80 13.12
CA SER A 45 8.54 12.79 11.98
C SER A 45 8.64 11.54 11.11
N ALA A 46 9.72 10.75 11.21
CA ALA A 46 9.86 9.44 10.57
C ALA A 46 9.04 8.37 11.33
N SER A 47 7.78 8.66 11.62
CA SER A 47 6.86 7.82 12.40
C SER A 47 6.11 6.79 11.57
N HIS A 48 6.22 6.89 10.24
CA HIS A 48 5.55 6.06 9.27
C HIS A 48 5.94 4.57 9.38
N THR A 49 5.01 3.70 8.99
CA THR A 49 5.09 2.24 9.10
C THR A 49 5.08 1.58 7.73
N ARG A 50 5.33 0.27 7.71
CA ARG A 50 5.24 -0.53 6.48
C ARG A 50 3.81 -0.56 5.92
N PHE A 51 2.78 -0.33 6.76
CA PHE A 51 1.39 -0.43 6.34
C PHE A 51 1.03 0.58 5.25
N GLU A 52 1.18 1.87 5.52
CA GLU A 52 0.86 2.93 4.56
C GLU A 52 1.80 2.89 3.35
N HIS A 53 3.05 2.49 3.56
CA HIS A 53 3.99 2.32 2.46
C HIS A 53 3.55 1.22 1.49
N SER A 54 3.10 0.07 2.00
CA SER A 54 2.57 -1.02 1.18
C SER A 54 1.32 -0.61 0.40
N LEU A 55 0.44 0.21 0.98
CA LEU A 55 -0.71 0.77 0.26
C LEU A 55 -0.26 1.69 -0.89
N GLY A 56 0.75 2.54 -0.66
CA GLY A 56 1.33 3.38 -1.71
C GLY A 56 1.95 2.55 -2.85
N VAL A 57 2.65 1.45 -2.51
CA VAL A 57 3.20 0.53 -3.52
C VAL A 57 2.09 -0.11 -4.35
N TYR A 58 1.01 -0.59 -3.72
CA TYR A 58 -0.16 -1.10 -4.44
C TYR A 58 -0.73 -0.06 -5.41
N HIS A 59 -0.94 1.18 -4.94
CA HIS A 59 -1.46 2.26 -5.78
C HIS A 59 -0.58 2.55 -7.00
N LEU A 60 0.73 2.57 -6.81
CA LEU A 60 1.67 2.81 -7.90
C LEU A 60 1.76 1.63 -8.87
N ALA A 61 1.68 0.39 -8.37
CA ALA A 61 1.69 -0.80 -9.20
C ALA A 61 0.45 -0.87 -10.09
N ASP A 62 -0.74 -0.65 -9.53
CA ASP A 62 -2.00 -0.57 -10.27
C ASP A 62 -1.94 0.49 -11.38
N ARG A 63 -1.49 1.70 -11.04
CA ARG A 63 -1.29 2.77 -12.02
C ARG A 63 -0.30 2.38 -13.11
N ALA A 64 0.84 1.78 -12.75
CA ALA A 64 1.83 1.34 -13.73
C ALA A 64 1.24 0.31 -14.69
N LEU A 65 0.51 -0.70 -14.19
CA LEU A 65 -0.13 -1.73 -15.01
C LEU A 65 -1.17 -1.11 -15.97
N SER A 66 -1.94 -0.13 -15.50
CA SER A 66 -2.91 0.58 -16.37
C SER A 66 -2.26 1.32 -17.55
N HIS A 67 -0.98 1.69 -17.43
CA HIS A 67 -0.22 2.34 -18.49
C HIS A 67 0.58 1.38 -19.37
N LEU A 68 0.79 0.14 -18.90
CA LEU A 68 1.59 -0.85 -19.62
C LEU A 68 0.77 -1.73 -20.56
N ALA A 69 -0.56 -1.51 -20.65
CA ALA A 69 -1.47 -2.28 -21.49
C ALA A 69 -1.25 -3.80 -21.34
N VAL A 70 -1.08 -4.26 -20.10
CA VAL A 70 -0.98 -5.68 -19.80
C VAL A 70 -2.35 -6.28 -20.11
N ASP A 71 -2.47 -6.93 -21.28
CA ASP A 71 -3.69 -7.64 -21.67
C ASP A 71 -4.03 -8.71 -20.62
N ASP A 72 -5.34 -8.90 -20.38
CA ASP A 72 -5.89 -9.85 -19.41
C ASP A 72 -5.40 -11.30 -19.62
N ASP A 73 -4.90 -11.63 -20.82
CA ASP A 73 -4.34 -12.94 -21.16
C ASP A 73 -3.01 -13.25 -20.44
N ALA A 74 -2.22 -12.23 -20.07
CA ALA A 74 -0.97 -12.44 -19.34
C ALA A 74 -1.19 -12.72 -17.83
N ALA A 75 -2.35 -12.38 -17.29
CA ALA A 75 -2.69 -12.60 -15.87
C ALA A 75 -3.33 -13.98 -15.60
N ALA A 76 -3.64 -14.73 -16.66
CA ALA A 76 -4.28 -16.06 -16.59
C ALA A 76 -3.28 -17.24 -16.48
N HIS A 77 -1.97 -16.97 -16.36
CA HIS A 77 -0.92 -17.98 -16.22
C HIS A 77 -0.09 -17.82 -14.94
#